data_AF-A0A7X8N9V9-F1
#
_entry.id   AF-A0A7X8N9V9-F1
#
_cell.length_a   1.000
_cell.length_b   1.000
_cell.length_c   1.000
_cell.angle_alpha   90.00
_cell.angle_beta   90.00
_cell.angle_gamma   90.00
#
_symmetry.space_group_name_H-M   'P 1'
#
loop_
_entity.id
_entity.type
_entity.pdbx_description
1 polymer ?
#
loop_
_entity_poly.entity_id
_entity_poly.type
_entity_poly.pdbx_seq_one_letter_code
_entity_poly.pdbx_strand_id
1 'polypeptide(L)' 'MKTNRTLTTEEQSNFRLKFKPFLNIAGIISLCLEEEHLYIEYDPISFNLDSFKEILTAVGFPLKDENIKLASSNLMS' A
#
# COMPACT_ATOMS: atom_id res chain seq x y z
N MET A 1 3.28 2.92 5.97
CA MET A 1 4.14 2.91 4.76
C MET A 1 4.35 4.33 4.28
N LYS A 2 5.48 4.64 3.65
CA LYS A 2 5.82 5.99 3.20
C LYS A 2 5.90 6.07 1.67
N THR A 3 5.41 7.15 1.08
CA THR A 3 5.55 7.42 -0.35
C THR A 3 6.93 7.99 -0.68
N ASN A 4 7.34 7.91 -1.96
CA ASN A 4 8.60 8.49 -2.43
C ASN A 4 8.55 10.03 -2.61
N ARG A 5 7.36 10.63 -2.45
CA ARG A 5 7.10 12.07 -2.50
C ARG A 5 5.82 12.44 -1.75
N THR A 6 5.68 13.70 -1.36
CA THR A 6 4.41 14.25 -0.85
C THR A 6 3.34 14.23 -1.96
N LEU A 7 2.13 13.79 -1.61
CA LEU A 7 0.99 13.77 -2.51
C LEU A 7 0.20 15.08 -2.42
N THR A 8 -0.25 15.60 -3.56
CA THR A 8 -1.19 16.73 -3.57
C THR A 8 -2.55 16.33 -3.00
N THR A 9 -3.37 17.31 -2.61
CA THR A 9 -4.74 17.06 -2.11
C THR A 9 -5.60 16.29 -3.11
N GLU A 10 -5.44 16.57 -4.41
CA GLU A 10 -6.15 15.87 -5.49
C GLU A 10 -5.68 14.41 -5.60
N GLU A 11 -4.37 14.16 -5.56
CA GLU A 11 -3.82 12.80 -5.58
C GLU A 11 -4.25 11.99 -4.37
N GLN A 12 -4.21 12.58 -3.17
CA GLN A 12 -4.70 11.94 -1.96
C GLN A 12 -6.18 11.56 -2.09
N SER A 13 -7.00 12.44 -2.66
CA SER A 13 -8.43 12.17 -2.89
C SER A 13 -8.63 11.02 -3.88
N ASN A 14 -7.88 11.02 -4.99
CA ASN A 14 -7.93 9.96 -5.98
C ASN A 14 -7.48 8.60 -5.43
N PHE A 15 -6.41 8.56 -4.63
CA PHE A 15 -5.97 7.32 -3.99
C PHE A 15 -6.94 6.83 -2.92
N ARG A 16 -7.50 7.73 -2.10
CA ARG A 16 -8.55 7.36 -1.12
C ARG A 16 -9.75 6.69 -1.81
N LEU A 17 -10.15 7.15 -3.00
CA LEU A 17 -11.18 6.49 -3.80
C LEU A 17 -10.75 5.10 -4.28
N LYS A 18 -9.52 4.95 -4.77
CA LYS A 18 -8.95 3.65 -5.17
C LYS A 18 -8.81 2.66 -4.00
N PHE A 19 -8.62 3.15 -2.78
CA PHE A 19 -8.43 2.33 -1.59
C PHE A 19 -9.74 1.87 -0.94
N LYS A 20 -10.88 2.50 -1.26
CA LYS A 20 -12.19 2.08 -0.71
C LYS A 20 -12.45 0.57 -0.83
N PRO A 21 -12.20 -0.09 -1.97
CA PRO A 21 -12.40 -1.53 -2.09
C PRO A 21 -11.45 -2.35 -1.20
N PHE A 22 -10.29 -1.81 -0.84
CA PHE A 22 -9.29 -2.51 -0.03
C PHE A 22 -9.74 -2.70 1.41
N LEU A 23 -10.67 -1.88 1.92
CA LEU A 23 -11.28 -2.10 3.24
C LEU A 23 -12.04 -3.42 3.35
N ASN A 24 -12.34 -4.09 2.23
CA ASN A 24 -12.97 -5.42 2.20
C ASN A 24 -11.95 -6.57 2.14
N ILE A 25 -10.64 -6.28 2.07
CA ILE A 25 -9.61 -7.31 2.13
C ILE A 25 -9.57 -7.90 3.53
N ALA A 26 -9.59 -9.23 3.62
CA ALA A 26 -9.52 -9.93 4.89
C ALA A 26 -8.30 -9.48 5.71
N GLY A 27 -8.53 -9.19 6.99
CA GLY A 27 -7.49 -8.74 7.91
C GLY A 27 -7.19 -7.24 7.88
N ILE A 28 -7.71 -6.45 6.94
CA ILE A 28 -7.65 -4.98 7.03
C ILE A 28 -8.70 -4.48 8.03
N ILE A 29 -8.27 -3.73 9.04
CA ILE A 29 -9.13 -3.09 10.04
C ILE A 29 -9.38 -1.63 9.63
N SER A 30 -8.31 -0.90 9.29
CA SER A 30 -8.43 0.50 8.86
C SER A 30 -7.31 0.92 7.89
N LEU A 31 -7.62 1.90 7.04
CA LEU A 31 -6.68 2.53 6.10
C LEU A 31 -6.81 4.05 6.19
N CYS A 32 -5.70 4.76 6.39
CA CYS A 32 -5.67 6.21 6.43
C CYS A 32 -4.48 6.73 5.60
N LEU A 33 -4.76 7.61 4.64
CA LEU A 33 -3.74 8.28 3.84
C LEU A 33 -3.65 9.73 4.30
N GLU A 34 -2.48 10.14 4.77
CA GLU A 34 -2.17 11.53 5.13
C GLU A 34 -0.84 11.94 4.52
N GLU A 35 -0.88 12.92 3.61
CA GLU A 35 0.29 13.48 2.93
C GLU A 35 1.19 12.40 2.27
N GLU A 36 2.30 12.06 2.91
CA GLU A 36 3.29 11.08 2.43
C GLU A 36 3.17 9.70 3.12
N HIS A 37 2.17 9.50 3.99
CA HIS A 37 2.03 8.29 4.79
C HIS A 37 0.69 7.58 4.56
N LEU A 38 0.77 6.29 4.26
CA LEU A 38 -0.36 5.36 4.34
C LEU A 38 -0.25 4.55 5.63
N TYR A 39 -1.17 4.78 6.55
CA TYR A 39 -1.36 4.03 7.77
C TYR A 39 -2.33 2.88 7.53
N ILE A 40 -1.98 1.72 8.06
CA ILE A 40 -2.74 0.49 7.91
C ILE A 40 -2.82 -0.13 9.30
N GLU A 41 -4.03 -0.35 9.76
CA GLU A 41 -4.30 -1.21 10.91
C GLU A 41 -4.81 -2.54 10.38
N TYR A 42 -4.22 -3.64 10.84
CA TYR A 42 -4.51 -4.96 10.31
C TYR A 42 -4.32 -6.07 11.35
N ASP A 43 -5.01 -7.18 11.15
CA ASP A 43 -4.79 -8.43 11.87
C ASP A 43 -3.60 -9.19 11.25
N PRO A 44 -2.49 -9.40 12.00
CA PRO A 44 -1.30 -10.04 11.47
C PRO A 44 -1.47 -11.52 11.14
N ILE A 45 -2.55 -12.17 11.59
CA ILE A 45 -2.83 -13.58 11.28
C ILE A 45 -3.45 -13.72 9.89
N SER A 46 -4.34 -12.80 9.53
CA SER A 46 -5.15 -12.87 8.30
C SER A 46 -4.66 -11.95 7.19
N PHE A 47 -3.76 -11.01 7.47
CA PHE A 47 -3.26 -10.03 6.51
C PHE A 47 -1.79 -10.22 6.14
N ASN A 48 -1.49 -10.23 4.84
CA ASN A 48 -0.12 -10.23 4.32
C ASN A 48 0.26 -8.81 3.85
N LEU A 49 1.14 -8.17 4.62
CA LEU A 49 1.62 -6.81 4.34
C LEU A 49 2.40 -6.71 3.02
N ASP A 50 3.17 -7.73 2.65
CA ASP A 50 4.00 -7.69 1.45
C ASP A 50 3.16 -7.83 0.18
N SER A 51 2.18 -8.75 0.16
CA SER A 51 1.20 -8.83 -0.92
C SER A 51 0.38 -7.55 -1.07
N PHE A 52 0.08 -6.87 0.04
CA PHE A 52 -0.63 -5.59 -0.04
C PHE A 52 0.21 -4.48 -0.68
N LYS A 53 1.53 -4.46 -0.47
CA LYS A 53 2.42 -3.52 -1.16
C LYS A 53 2.40 -3.73 -2.67
N GLU A 54 2.36 -4.97 -3.13
CA GLU A 54 2.24 -5.29 -4.56
C GLU A 54 0.94 -4.73 -5.14
N ILE A 55 -0.18 -4.87 -4.42
CA ILE A 55 -1.47 -4.27 -4.81
C ILE A 55 -1.37 -2.74 -4.89
N LEU A 56 -0.74 -2.11 -3.90
CA LEU A 56 -0.53 -0.65 -3.89
C LEU A 56 0.29 -0.19 -5.09
N THR A 57 1.38 -0.89 -5.41
CA THR A 57 2.20 -0.61 -6.60
C THR A 57 1.39 -0.82 -7.88
N ALA A 58 0.58 -1.87 -7.97
CA ALA A 58 -0.25 -2.16 -9.13
C ALA A 58 -1.31 -1.07 -9.41
N VAL A 59 -1.82 -0.38 -8.38
CA VAL A 59 -2.74 0.76 -8.55
C VAL A 59 -2.04 2.11 -8.74
N GLY A 60 -0.70 2.08 -8.86
CA GLY A 60 0.15 3.23 -9.08
C GLY A 60 0.43 4.06 -7.83
N PHE A 61 0.27 3.50 -6.63
CA PHE A 61 0.60 4.22 -5.39
C PHE A 61 2.12 4.34 -5.25
N PRO A 62 2.68 5.55 -5.07
CA PRO A 62 4.12 5.79 -5.20
C PRO A 62 4.86 5.45 -3.90
N LEU A 63 4.88 4.17 -3.53
CA LEU A 63 5.62 3.67 -2.37
C LEU A 63 7.12 3.95 -2.50
N LYS A 64 7.77 4.35 -1.40
CA LYS A 64 9.24 4.45 -1.32
C LYS A 64 9.87 3.05 -1.39
N ASP A 65 10.92 2.88 -2.19
CA ASP A 65 11.55 1.57 -2.50
C ASP A 65 11.95 0.76 -1.26
N GLU A 66 12.31 1.41 -0.15
CA GLU A 66 12.58 0.75 1.14
C GLU A 66 11.40 -0.09 1.67
N ASN A 67 10.17 0.24 1.24
CA ASN A 67 8.98 -0.52 1.59
C ASN A 67 8.80 -1.76 0.70
N ILE A 68 9.28 -1.73 -0.54
CA ILE A 68 9.12 -2.80 -1.52
C ILE A 68 10.36 -3.70 -1.44
N LYS A 69 10.39 -4.62 -0.48
CA LYS A 69 11.24 -5.82 -0.66
C LYS A 69 10.58 -6.62 -1.77
N LEU A 70 10.97 -6.34 -3.02
CA LEU A 70 10.71 -7.24 -4.13
C LEU A 70 11.23 -8.61 -3.69
N ALA A 71 10.34 -9.58 -3.56
CA ALA A 71 10.73 -10.98 -3.51
C ALA A 71 11.23 -11.38 -4.90
N SER A 72 12.36 -10.81 -5.34
CA SER A 72 13.15 -11.34 -6.44
C SER A 72 13.89 -12.56 -5.92
N SER A 73 13.21 -13.70 -5.91
CA SER A 73 13.84 -15.01 -5.84
C SER A 73 13.07 -15.96 -6.74
N ASN A 74 13.25 -15.75 -8.05
CA ASN A 74 13.47 -16.81 -9.04
C ASN A 74 13.78 -16.16 -10.40
N LEU A 75 14.98 -15.62 -10.50
CA LEU A 75 15.67 -15.39 -11.76
C LEU A 75 17.11 -15.81 -11.50
N MET A 76 17.40 -17.09 -11.76
CA MET A 76 18.59 -17.57 -12.48
C MET A 76 18.73 -19.08 -12.30
N SER A 77 18.72 -19.76 -13.46
CA SER A 77 19.36 -21.05 -13.82
C SER A 77 19.03 -22.31 -13.02
#